data_AF-A0A0Q5QLK0-F1
#
_entry.id   AF-A0A0Q5QLK0-F1
#
_cell.length_a   1.000
_cell.length_b   1.000
_cell.length_c   1.000
_cell.angle_alpha   90.00
_cell.angle_beta   90.00
_cell.angle_gamma   90.00
#
_symmetry.space_group_name_H-M   'P 1'
#
loop_
_entity.id
_entity.type
_entity.pdbx_description
1 polymer ?
#
loop_
_entity_poly.entity_id
_entity_poly.type
_entity_poly.pdbx_seq_one_letter_code
_entity_poly.pdbx_strand_id
1 'polypeptide(L)'
;MKITVVIISFLFVSSCRQKDKVTATKIVETASKGTSSDFPIKRLRNTQDIVNGMYSEISEKNKQLKDLDEKIVQIHDDSKIMNDLYNEMINNSKDYYLEAYRKISNLHDPVAKKEVLKIMGASSEKFENKISKLKKLKDQMRFNNHKIYAYYNLLKVRKTLPEIEKYQNAHPLKTDSLEKFIIKQNKLLNELKTLK
;
A
#
# COMPACT_ATOMS: atom_id res chain seq x y z
N MET A 1 -94.91 -21.91 11.61
CA MET A 1 -94.12 -21.91 12.86
C MET A 1 -93.23 -20.67 12.85
N LYS A 2 -93.42 -19.78 13.82
CA LYS A 2 -92.55 -18.59 14.02
C LYS A 2 -91.15 -19.06 14.43
N ILE A 3 -90.12 -18.31 14.06
CA ILE A 3 -89.03 -17.86 14.94
C ILE A 3 -88.21 -16.81 14.16
N THR A 4 -88.24 -15.58 14.67
CA THR A 4 -87.31 -14.50 14.40
C THR A 4 -86.02 -14.72 15.20
N VAL A 5 -84.85 -14.54 14.59
CA VAL A 5 -83.59 -14.31 15.33
C VAL A 5 -82.82 -13.18 14.65
N VAL A 6 -82.69 -12.09 15.41
CA VAL A 6 -81.77 -10.96 15.22
C VAL A 6 -80.44 -11.34 15.89
N ILE A 7 -79.28 -11.03 15.28
CA ILE A 7 -77.96 -10.80 15.95
C ILE A 7 -77.06 -10.13 14.88
N ILE A 8 -76.90 -8.81 14.93
CA ILE A 8 -75.84 -8.01 15.58
C ILE A 8 -74.52 -7.98 14.77
N SER A 9 -74.30 -6.80 14.21
CA SER A 9 -73.09 -6.31 13.55
C SER A 9 -71.88 -6.33 14.49
N PHE A 10 -70.76 -6.91 14.03
CA PHE A 10 -69.46 -6.82 14.68
C PHE A 10 -68.52 -6.00 13.77
N LEU A 11 -68.37 -4.72 14.10
CA LEU A 11 -67.38 -3.84 13.48
C LEU A 11 -65.98 -4.23 13.99
N PHE A 12 -65.22 -4.92 13.14
CA PHE A 12 -63.78 -5.09 13.33
C PHE A 12 -63.08 -3.73 13.11
N VAL A 13 -62.74 -3.05 14.20
CA VAL A 13 -61.83 -1.90 14.17
C VAL A 13 -60.40 -2.43 14.29
N SER A 14 -59.84 -2.94 13.20
CA SER A 14 -58.40 -3.18 13.09
C SER A 14 -57.69 -1.84 12.83
N SER A 15 -57.40 -1.10 13.90
CA SER A 15 -56.51 0.05 13.84
C SER A 15 -55.07 -0.42 13.66
N CYS A 16 -54.65 -0.60 12.41
CA CYS A 16 -53.24 -0.68 12.04
C CYS A 16 -52.57 0.68 12.34
N ARG A 17 -51.93 0.81 13.51
CA ARG A 17 -50.93 1.85 13.76
C ARG A 17 -49.67 1.53 12.96
N GLN A 18 -49.68 1.95 11.69
CA GLN A 18 -48.58 1.76 10.75
C GLN A 18 -48.04 3.13 10.33
N LYS A 19 -47.45 3.87 11.28
CA LYS A 19 -46.85 5.19 10.99
C LYS A 19 -45.35 5.29 11.25
N ASP A 20 -44.74 4.41 12.06
CA ASP A 20 -43.34 4.61 12.48
C ASP A 20 -42.30 3.79 11.70
N LYS A 21 -42.70 2.68 11.05
CA LYS A 21 -41.77 1.91 10.19
C LYS A 21 -41.38 2.69 8.94
N VAL A 22 -42.33 3.41 8.33
CA VAL A 22 -42.13 4.17 7.08
C VAL A 22 -41.05 5.26 7.24
N THR A 23 -41.00 5.94 8.39
CA THR A 23 -40.02 6.99 8.69
C THR A 23 -38.62 6.43 8.93
N ALA A 24 -38.53 5.25 9.58
CA ALA A 24 -37.26 4.59 9.85
C ALA A 24 -36.56 4.13 8.56
N THR A 25 -37.29 3.44 7.68
CA THR A 25 -36.76 3.02 6.37
C THR A 25 -36.42 4.24 5.53
N LYS A 26 -37.24 5.29 5.55
CA LYS A 26 -36.99 6.51 4.77
C LYS A 26 -35.71 7.25 5.18
N ILE A 27 -35.36 7.32 6.48
CA ILE A 27 -34.11 7.95 6.93
C ILE A 27 -32.88 7.17 6.42
N VAL A 28 -32.90 5.84 6.55
CA VAL A 28 -31.83 4.95 6.08
C VAL A 28 -31.72 4.96 4.55
N GLU A 29 -32.86 4.91 3.86
CA GLU A 29 -32.93 4.93 2.39
C GLU A 29 -32.45 6.27 1.82
N THR A 30 -32.74 7.39 2.49
CA THR A 30 -32.24 8.72 2.09
C THR A 30 -30.73 8.83 2.31
N ALA A 31 -30.19 8.21 3.36
CA ALA A 31 -28.74 8.16 3.60
C ALA A 31 -27.99 7.29 2.57
N SER A 32 -28.64 6.26 2.02
CA SER A 32 -28.05 5.36 1.03
C SER A 32 -28.20 5.83 -0.43
N LYS A 33 -29.01 6.85 -0.70
CA LYS A 33 -29.20 7.39 -2.06
C LYS A 33 -27.96 8.20 -2.49
N GLY A 34 -27.30 7.75 -3.56
CA GLY A 34 -26.14 8.41 -4.17
C GLY A 34 -24.79 7.72 -3.93
N THR A 35 -24.72 6.66 -3.12
CA THR A 35 -23.45 6.00 -2.74
C THR A 35 -22.96 4.96 -3.76
N SER A 36 -23.29 5.09 -5.05
CA SER A 36 -22.79 4.19 -6.09
C SER A 36 -21.53 4.78 -6.69
N SER A 37 -20.36 4.23 -6.31
CA SER A 37 -19.08 4.45 -6.99
C SER A 37 -18.76 3.21 -7.81
N ASP A 38 -18.45 3.39 -9.09
CA ASP A 38 -17.92 2.31 -9.95
C ASP A 38 -16.51 1.87 -9.50
N PHE A 39 -15.81 2.71 -8.74
CA PHE A 39 -14.48 2.40 -8.23
C PHE A 39 -14.56 1.47 -7.00
N PRO A 40 -13.90 0.30 -7.02
CA PRO A 40 -14.08 -0.75 -6.02
C PRO A 40 -13.23 -0.53 -4.75
N ILE A 41 -13.23 0.68 -4.18
CA ILE A 41 -12.46 0.98 -2.94
C ILE A 41 -12.77 -0.01 -1.82
N LYS A 42 -14.04 -0.45 -1.71
CA LYS A 42 -14.45 -1.47 -0.73
C LYS A 42 -13.76 -2.82 -0.94
N ARG A 43 -13.46 -3.23 -2.18
CA ARG A 43 -12.72 -4.45 -2.52
C ARG A 43 -11.25 -4.31 -2.18
N LEU A 44 -10.69 -3.12 -2.40
CA LEU A 44 -9.29 -2.79 -2.12
C LEU A 44 -8.97 -2.65 -0.62
N ARG A 45 -9.98 -2.58 0.25
CA ARG A 45 -9.76 -2.53 1.72
C ARG A 45 -8.99 -3.74 2.26
N ASN A 46 -8.99 -4.86 1.52
CA ASN A 46 -8.25 -6.08 1.89
C ASN A 46 -6.82 -6.11 1.33
N THR A 47 -6.45 -5.15 0.46
CA THR A 47 -5.04 -5.00 0.06
C THR A 47 -4.32 -4.26 1.18
N GLN A 48 -3.12 -4.70 1.55
CA GLN A 48 -2.29 -4.05 2.58
C GLN A 48 -1.97 -2.58 2.23
N ASP A 49 -2.22 -2.15 1.00
CA ASP A 49 -2.06 -0.77 0.52
C ASP A 49 -3.13 -0.43 -0.53
N ILE A 50 -4.03 0.51 -0.19
CA ILE A 50 -5.10 0.99 -1.08
C ILE A 50 -4.51 1.83 -2.23
N VAL A 51 -3.45 2.60 -2.00
CA VAL A 51 -2.81 3.42 -3.04
C VAL A 51 -2.22 2.53 -4.12
N ASN A 52 -1.51 1.46 -3.73
CA ASN A 52 -0.99 0.50 -4.70
C ASN A 52 -2.12 -0.21 -5.46
N GLY A 53 -3.18 -0.64 -4.77
CA GLY A 53 -4.34 -1.26 -5.42
C GLY A 53 -5.01 -0.35 -6.45
N MET A 54 -5.24 0.92 -6.08
CA MET A 54 -5.80 1.92 -6.99
C MET A 54 -4.88 2.20 -8.17
N TYR A 55 -3.58 2.34 -7.92
CA TYR A 55 -2.61 2.61 -8.97
C TYR A 55 -2.51 1.45 -9.98
N SER A 56 -2.56 0.20 -9.51
CA SER A 56 -2.58 -0.98 -10.39
C SER A 56 -3.81 -0.99 -11.32
N GLU A 57 -5.01 -0.69 -10.80
CA GLU A 57 -6.22 -0.59 -11.64
C GLU A 57 -6.12 0.54 -12.69
N ILE A 58 -5.42 1.63 -12.36
CA ILE A 58 -5.15 2.74 -13.29
C ILE A 58 -4.10 2.31 -14.33
N SER A 59 -3.02 1.63 -13.93
CA SER A 59 -1.92 1.25 -14.81
C SER A 59 -2.30 0.14 -15.79
N GLU A 60 -3.20 -0.78 -15.41
CA GLU A 60 -3.76 -1.81 -16.31
C GLU A 60 -4.39 -1.21 -17.58
N LYS A 61 -4.96 -0.01 -17.47
CA LYS A 61 -5.61 0.71 -18.58
C LYS A 61 -4.68 1.72 -19.26
N ASN A 62 -3.45 1.88 -18.78
CA ASN A 62 -2.51 2.87 -19.26
C ASN A 62 -1.14 2.24 -19.56
N LYS A 63 -0.87 1.99 -20.86
CA LYS A 63 0.37 1.40 -21.34
C LYS A 63 1.63 2.13 -20.84
N GLN A 64 1.62 3.47 -20.80
CA GLN A 64 2.79 4.23 -20.36
C GLN A 64 3.11 4.00 -18.87
N LEU A 65 2.08 3.85 -18.03
CA LEU A 65 2.27 3.54 -16.61
C LEU A 65 2.73 2.09 -16.42
N LYS A 66 2.19 1.15 -17.20
CA LYS A 66 2.63 -0.24 -17.18
C LYS A 66 4.10 -0.39 -17.61
N ASP A 67 4.49 0.24 -18.72
CA ASP A 67 5.87 0.23 -19.21
C ASP A 67 6.83 0.89 -18.19
N LEU A 68 6.34 1.88 -17.42
CA LEU A 68 7.11 2.49 -16.33
C LEU A 68 7.28 1.53 -15.16
N ASP A 69 6.22 0.83 -14.75
CA ASP A 69 6.26 -0.15 -13.66
C ASP A 69 7.28 -1.26 -13.95
N GLU A 70 7.29 -1.77 -15.18
CA GLU A 70 8.27 -2.77 -15.65
C GLU A 70 9.71 -2.24 -15.56
N LYS A 71 9.95 -0.99 -15.97
CA LYS A 71 11.27 -0.35 -15.83
C LYS A 71 11.70 -0.19 -14.38
N ILE A 72 10.78 0.13 -13.46
CA ILE A 72 11.09 0.27 -12.03
C ILE A 72 11.51 -1.08 -11.43
N VAL A 73 10.80 -2.17 -11.77
CA VAL A 73 11.17 -3.52 -11.36
C VAL A 73 12.53 -3.91 -11.95
N GLN A 74 12.73 -3.69 -13.24
CA GLN A 74 13.99 -4.01 -13.91
C GLN A 74 15.19 -3.29 -13.28
N ILE A 75 15.10 -1.99 -13.02
CA ILE A 75 16.18 -1.24 -12.38
C ILE A 75 16.47 -1.73 -10.96
N HIS A 76 15.45 -2.20 -10.23
CA HIS A 76 15.65 -2.80 -8.92
C HIS A 76 16.45 -4.10 -9.00
N ASP A 77 16.08 -4.98 -9.93
CA ASP A 77 16.75 -6.27 -10.14
C ASP A 77 18.17 -6.08 -10.67
N ASP A 78 18.36 -5.23 -11.67
CA ASP A 78 19.66 -4.87 -12.23
C ASP A 78 20.58 -4.29 -11.14
N SER A 79 20.04 -3.47 -10.24
CA SER A 79 20.81 -2.92 -9.11
C SER A 79 21.31 -3.99 -8.15
N LYS A 80 20.53 -5.05 -7.94
CA LYS A 80 20.94 -6.20 -7.12
C LYS A 80 22.05 -6.97 -7.81
N ILE A 81 21.86 -7.33 -9.09
CA ILE A 81 22.85 -8.04 -9.91
C ILE A 81 24.18 -7.28 -9.92
N MET A 82 24.15 -5.97 -10.16
CA MET A 82 25.35 -5.15 -10.19
C MET A 82 26.06 -5.07 -8.83
N ASN A 83 25.31 -5.03 -7.73
CA ASN A 83 25.90 -5.07 -6.39
C ASN A 83 26.62 -6.40 -6.12
N ASP A 84 25.97 -7.51 -6.47
CA ASP A 84 26.47 -8.86 -6.24
C ASP A 84 27.72 -9.12 -7.07
N LEU A 85 27.69 -8.81 -8.37
CA LEU A 85 28.83 -8.92 -9.28
C LEU A 85 30.08 -8.22 -8.74
N TYR A 86 29.94 -6.96 -8.32
CA TYR A 86 31.08 -6.19 -7.83
C TYR A 86 31.54 -6.61 -6.44
N ASN A 87 30.63 -7.08 -5.58
CA ASN A 87 31.00 -7.67 -4.30
C ASN A 87 31.84 -8.94 -4.50
N GLU A 88 31.42 -9.81 -5.41
CA GLU A 88 32.15 -11.03 -5.76
C GLU A 88 33.55 -10.71 -6.28
N MET A 89 33.68 -9.79 -7.25
CA MET A 89 34.98 -9.37 -7.77
C MET A 89 35.92 -8.83 -6.67
N ILE A 90 35.38 -8.03 -5.73
CA ILE A 90 36.15 -7.52 -4.60
C ILE A 90 36.62 -8.66 -3.70
N ASN A 91 35.72 -9.57 -3.34
CA ASN A 91 36.02 -10.68 -2.44
C ASN A 91 37.05 -11.63 -3.05
N ASN A 92 36.85 -12.07 -4.29
CA ASN A 92 37.79 -12.95 -4.99
C ASN A 92 39.19 -12.33 -5.09
N SER A 93 39.27 -11.02 -5.33
CA SER A 93 40.55 -10.31 -5.38
C SER A 93 41.22 -10.24 -4.00
N LYS A 94 40.45 -9.99 -2.93
CA LYS A 94 40.95 -9.99 -1.55
C LYS A 94 41.43 -11.38 -1.13
N ASP A 95 40.70 -12.43 -1.50
CA ASP A 95 41.07 -13.81 -1.23
C ASP A 95 42.38 -14.17 -1.92
N TYR A 96 42.58 -13.75 -3.17
CA TYR A 96 43.86 -13.89 -3.86
C TYR A 96 45.01 -13.25 -3.08
N TYR A 97 44.86 -12.00 -2.64
CA TYR A 97 45.90 -11.31 -1.87
C TYR A 97 46.19 -12.03 -0.55
N LEU A 98 45.15 -12.47 0.16
CA LEU A 98 45.27 -13.22 1.40
C LEU A 98 46.06 -14.53 1.19
N GLU A 99 45.71 -15.30 0.17
CA GLU A 99 46.41 -16.54 -0.17
C GLU A 99 47.86 -16.29 -0.58
N ALA A 100 48.10 -15.26 -1.38
CA ALA A 100 49.44 -14.90 -1.82
C ALA A 100 50.33 -14.49 -0.64
N TYR A 101 49.83 -13.67 0.28
CA TYR A 101 50.55 -13.32 1.51
C TYR A 101 50.88 -14.55 2.37
N ARG A 102 49.96 -15.52 2.46
CA ARG A 102 50.20 -16.79 3.16
C ARG A 102 51.28 -17.66 2.48
N LYS A 103 51.37 -17.64 1.15
CA LYS A 103 52.46 -18.33 0.43
C LYS A 103 53.79 -17.62 0.66
N ILE A 104 53.81 -16.29 0.61
CA ILE A 104 55.00 -15.48 0.84
C ILE A 104 55.52 -15.61 2.28
N SER A 105 54.64 -15.72 3.27
CA SER A 105 55.05 -15.90 4.68
C SER A 105 55.88 -17.17 4.89
N ASN A 106 55.62 -18.20 4.09
CA ASN A 106 56.30 -19.50 4.16
C ASN A 106 57.63 -19.55 3.38
N LEU A 107 58.02 -18.47 2.70
CA LEU A 107 59.33 -18.40 2.04
C LEU A 107 60.46 -18.33 3.08
N HIS A 108 61.44 -19.20 2.92
CA HIS A 108 62.62 -19.26 3.80
C HIS A 108 63.72 -18.29 3.38
N ASP A 109 63.82 -17.96 2.08
CA ASP A 109 64.77 -16.97 1.59
C ASP A 109 64.29 -15.55 1.96
N PRO A 110 65.01 -14.83 2.85
CA PRO A 110 64.59 -13.51 3.32
C PRO A 110 64.68 -12.43 2.24
N VAL A 111 65.59 -12.57 1.26
CA VAL A 111 65.76 -11.63 0.16
C VAL A 111 64.59 -11.76 -0.80
N ALA A 112 64.32 -12.98 -1.26
CA ALA A 112 63.18 -13.27 -2.13
C ALA A 112 61.84 -12.90 -1.46
N LYS A 113 61.69 -13.22 -0.16
CA LYS A 113 60.49 -12.85 0.61
C LYS A 113 60.27 -11.33 0.63
N LYS A 114 61.31 -10.54 0.90
CA LYS A 114 61.21 -9.07 0.93
C LYS A 114 60.84 -8.50 -0.44
N GLU A 115 61.41 -9.06 -1.51
CA GLU A 115 61.13 -8.63 -2.88
C GLU A 115 59.66 -8.87 -3.26
N VAL A 116 59.17 -10.10 -3.05
CA VAL A 116 57.78 -10.45 -3.40
C VAL A 116 56.77 -9.70 -2.52
N LEU A 117 57.07 -9.47 -1.23
CA LEU A 117 56.23 -8.63 -0.36
C LEU A 117 56.07 -7.21 -0.92
N LYS A 118 57.15 -6.61 -1.44
CA LYS A 118 57.09 -5.26 -2.03
C LYS A 118 56.19 -5.22 -3.27
N ILE A 119 56.31 -6.22 -4.15
CA ILE A 119 55.47 -6.34 -5.35
C ILE A 119 53.99 -6.54 -4.96
N MET A 120 53.73 -7.42 -3.99
CA MET A 120 52.38 -7.72 -3.52
C MET A 120 51.74 -6.49 -2.86
N GLY A 121 52.48 -5.78 -2.01
CA GLY A 121 52.05 -4.54 -1.38
C GLY A 121 51.62 -3.50 -2.42
N ALA A 122 52.49 -3.20 -3.38
CA ALA A 122 52.19 -2.23 -4.45
C ALA A 122 50.99 -2.64 -5.32
N SER A 123 50.79 -3.94 -5.57
CA SER A 123 49.61 -4.44 -6.29
C SER A 123 48.32 -4.26 -5.47
N SER A 124 48.34 -4.68 -4.20
CA SER A 124 47.19 -4.58 -3.30
C SER A 124 46.76 -3.14 -3.04
N GLU A 125 47.71 -2.21 -2.87
CA GLU A 125 47.43 -0.78 -2.70
C GLU A 125 46.74 -0.18 -3.93
N LYS A 126 47.19 -0.53 -5.15
CA LYS A 126 46.52 -0.13 -6.39
C LYS A 126 45.09 -0.67 -6.46
N PHE A 127 44.84 -1.87 -5.95
CA PHE A 127 43.50 -2.44 -5.91
C PHE A 127 42.60 -1.75 -4.89
N GLU A 128 43.10 -1.45 -3.68
CA GLU A 128 42.34 -0.69 -2.67
C GLU A 128 41.90 0.69 -3.18
N ASN A 129 42.75 1.36 -3.96
CA ASN A 129 42.37 2.60 -4.64
C ASN A 129 41.20 2.43 -5.62
N LYS A 130 41.14 1.30 -6.33
CA LYS A 130 40.00 0.96 -7.22
C LYS A 130 38.73 0.67 -6.41
N ILE A 131 38.85 -0.03 -5.28
CA ILE A 131 37.72 -0.29 -4.37
C ILE A 131 37.10 1.02 -3.88
N SER A 132 37.93 2.00 -3.50
CA SER A 132 37.46 3.30 -3.03
C SER A 132 36.58 4.02 -4.07
N LYS A 133 36.99 4.01 -5.34
CA LYS A 133 36.21 4.57 -6.45
C LYS A 133 34.89 3.81 -6.65
N LEU A 134 34.95 2.48 -6.60
CA LEU A 134 33.77 1.62 -6.75
C LEU A 134 32.76 1.85 -5.61
N LYS A 135 33.22 2.01 -4.37
CA LYS A 135 32.36 2.31 -3.21
C LYS A 135 31.54 3.58 -3.44
N LYS A 136 32.17 4.65 -3.92
CA LYS A 136 31.48 5.91 -4.24
C LYS A 136 30.39 5.73 -5.29
N LEU A 137 30.64 4.92 -6.33
CA LEU A 137 29.65 4.62 -7.37
C LEU A 137 28.49 3.78 -6.82
N LYS A 138 28.76 2.79 -5.97
CA LYS A 138 27.73 1.99 -5.30
C LYS A 138 26.86 2.84 -4.37
N ASP A 139 27.46 3.77 -3.64
CA ASP A 139 26.73 4.72 -2.79
C ASP A 139 25.83 5.63 -3.63
N GLN A 140 26.33 6.12 -4.77
CA GLN A 140 25.53 6.91 -5.71
C GLN A 140 24.37 6.09 -6.31
N MET A 141 24.60 4.83 -6.67
CA MET A 141 23.57 3.92 -7.17
C MET A 141 22.47 3.71 -6.13
N ARG A 142 22.84 3.43 -4.86
CA ARG A 142 21.89 3.31 -3.76
C ARG A 142 21.06 4.58 -3.58
N PHE A 143 21.70 5.74 -3.62
CA PHE A 143 21.01 7.03 -3.53
C PHE A 143 20.05 7.28 -4.70
N ASN A 144 20.45 6.93 -5.93
CA ASN A 144 19.59 7.02 -7.10
C ASN A 144 18.36 6.10 -6.96
N ASN A 145 18.54 4.87 -6.47
CA ASN A 145 17.44 3.94 -6.23
C ASN A 145 16.44 4.49 -5.20
N HIS A 146 16.92 5.11 -4.12
CA HIS A 146 16.04 5.78 -3.16
C HIS A 146 15.24 6.92 -3.80
N LYS A 147 15.87 7.75 -4.64
CA LYS A 147 15.19 8.82 -5.37
C LYS A 147 14.14 8.28 -6.34
N ILE A 148 14.49 7.26 -7.12
CA ILE A 148 13.57 6.61 -8.06
C ILE A 148 12.33 6.12 -7.31
N TYR A 149 12.52 5.39 -6.22
CA TYR A 149 11.41 4.87 -5.42
C TYR A 149 10.55 5.99 -4.81
N ALA A 150 11.18 7.06 -4.30
CA ALA A 150 10.46 8.21 -3.75
C ALA A 150 9.60 8.92 -4.81
N TYR A 151 10.16 9.19 -6.00
CA TYR A 151 9.41 9.82 -7.10
C TYR A 151 8.33 8.91 -7.66
N TYR A 152 8.57 7.60 -7.71
CA TYR A 152 7.58 6.63 -8.14
C TYR A 152 6.40 6.56 -7.17
N ASN A 153 6.63 6.57 -5.86
CA ASN A 153 5.55 6.65 -4.87
C ASN A 153 4.78 7.97 -4.96
N LEU A 154 5.48 9.10 -5.17
CA LEU A 154 4.82 10.38 -5.39
C LEU A 154 3.93 10.35 -6.65
N LEU A 155 4.39 9.71 -7.73
CA LEU A 155 3.59 9.50 -8.93
C LEU A 155 2.33 8.69 -8.61
N LYS A 156 2.46 7.58 -7.87
CA LYS A 156 1.31 6.75 -7.48
C LYS A 156 0.24 7.58 -6.77
N VAL A 157 0.64 8.32 -5.72
CA VAL A 157 -0.27 9.21 -4.98
C VAL A 157 -0.94 10.23 -5.91
N ARG A 158 -0.17 10.89 -6.79
CA ARG A 158 -0.71 11.87 -7.74
C ARG A 158 -1.71 11.25 -8.72
N LYS A 159 -1.50 10.00 -9.13
CA LYS A 159 -2.40 9.29 -10.05
C LYS A 159 -3.65 8.79 -9.36
N THR A 160 -3.58 8.41 -8.10
CA THR A 160 -4.74 7.88 -7.35
C THR A 160 -5.57 8.97 -6.68
N LEU A 161 -5.00 10.16 -6.42
CA LEU A 161 -5.70 11.26 -5.76
C LEU A 161 -7.03 11.66 -6.46
N PRO A 162 -7.09 11.83 -7.78
CA PRO A 162 -8.35 12.17 -8.44
C PRO A 162 -9.44 11.11 -8.29
N GLU A 163 -9.07 9.83 -8.23
CA GLU A 163 -10.03 8.74 -8.06
C GLU A 163 -10.60 8.70 -6.64
N ILE A 164 -9.80 9.00 -5.61
CA ILE A 164 -10.32 9.10 -4.24
C ILE A 164 -11.19 10.36 -4.08
N GLU A 165 -10.86 11.47 -4.74
CA GLU A 165 -11.70 12.67 -4.76
C GLU A 165 -13.04 12.41 -5.47
N LYS A 166 -13.05 11.70 -6.60
CA LYS A 166 -14.30 11.24 -7.24
C LYS A 166 -15.14 10.39 -6.29
N TYR A 167 -14.51 9.47 -5.57
CA TYR A 167 -15.20 8.66 -4.57
C TYR A 167 -15.82 9.52 -3.47
N GLN A 168 -15.08 10.47 -2.90
CA GLN A 168 -15.56 11.39 -1.87
C GLN A 168 -16.72 12.25 -2.38
N ASN A 169 -16.62 12.79 -3.59
CA ASN A 169 -17.66 13.60 -4.20
C ASN A 169 -18.94 12.79 -4.51
N ALA A 170 -18.80 11.51 -4.87
CA ALA A 170 -19.92 10.59 -5.02
C ALA A 170 -20.52 10.16 -3.66
N HIS A 171 -19.76 10.29 -2.56
CA HIS A 171 -20.19 9.93 -1.20
C HIS A 171 -20.13 11.16 -0.28
N PRO A 172 -20.93 12.22 -0.57
CA PRO A 172 -20.87 13.43 0.21
C PRO A 172 -21.22 13.14 1.67
N LEU A 173 -20.41 13.67 2.59
CA LEU A 173 -20.55 13.50 4.04
C LEU A 173 -21.70 14.35 4.60
N LYS A 174 -22.92 14.17 4.07
CA LYS A 174 -24.12 14.87 4.53
C LYS A 174 -24.47 14.40 5.95
N THR A 175 -24.64 15.33 6.87
CA THR A 175 -24.92 15.04 8.28
C THR A 175 -26.41 14.94 8.60
N ASP A 176 -27.30 15.50 7.77
CA ASP A 176 -28.74 15.56 8.02
C ASP A 176 -29.36 14.21 8.41
N SER A 177 -28.94 13.12 7.76
CA SER A 177 -29.43 11.78 8.04
C SER A 177 -28.95 11.26 9.39
N LEU A 178 -27.72 11.59 9.79
CA LEU A 178 -27.16 11.26 11.10
C LEU A 178 -27.85 12.07 12.20
N GLU A 179 -28.05 13.37 12.00
CA GLU A 179 -28.76 14.25 12.94
C GLU A 179 -30.19 13.76 13.18
N LYS A 180 -30.94 13.47 12.11
CA LYS A 180 -32.28 12.89 12.21
C LYS A 180 -32.28 11.54 12.93
N PHE A 181 -31.26 10.72 12.70
CA PHE A 181 -31.13 9.43 13.38
C PHE A 181 -30.81 9.61 14.88
N ILE A 182 -29.99 10.58 15.26
CA ILE A 182 -29.71 10.93 16.66
C ILE A 182 -30.98 11.41 17.37
N ILE A 183 -31.76 12.29 16.73
CA ILE A 183 -33.05 12.77 17.29
C ILE A 183 -33.98 11.57 17.56
N LYS A 184 -34.05 10.62 16.62
CA LYS A 184 -34.84 9.40 16.79
C LYS A 184 -34.35 8.57 17.98
N GLN A 185 -33.04 8.40 18.14
CA GLN A 185 -32.46 7.69 19.29
C GLN A 185 -32.79 8.38 20.62
N ASN A 186 -32.64 9.71 20.68
CA ASN A 186 -32.96 10.49 21.88
C ASN A 186 -34.42 10.38 22.28
N LYS A 187 -35.34 10.35 21.32
CA LYS A 187 -36.76 10.13 21.58
C LYS A 187 -37.00 8.76 22.25
N LEU A 188 -36.43 7.70 21.69
CA LEU A 188 -36.54 6.35 22.26
C LEU A 188 -35.93 6.28 23.67
N LEU A 189 -34.76 6.88 23.89
CA LEU A 189 -34.12 6.93 25.21
C LEU A 189 -35.02 7.62 26.24
N ASN A 190 -35.72 8.69 25.86
CA ASN A 190 -36.65 9.37 26.75
C ASN A 190 -37.88 8.49 27.06
N GLU A 191 -38.45 7.82 26.07
CA GLU A 191 -39.57 6.87 26.27
C GLU A 191 -39.18 5.77 27.28
N LEU A 192 -37.99 5.17 27.10
CA LEU A 192 -37.46 4.13 27.98
C LEU A 192 -37.25 4.63 29.42
N LYS A 193 -36.78 5.87 29.62
CA LYS A 193 -36.62 6.46 30.96
C LYS A 193 -37.95 6.70 31.68
N THR A 194 -39.02 6.91 30.92
CA THR A 194 -40.36 7.23 31.47
C THR A 194 -41.24 6.02 31.71
N LEU A 195 -40.85 4.85 31.20
CA LEU A 195 -41.51 3.57 31.50
C LEU A 195 -41.17 3.15 32.93
N LYS A 196 -42.12 3.36 33.84
CA LYS A 196 -42.11 2.80 35.21
C LYS A 196 -42.66 1.38 35.21
#